data_AF-A0A0N0N1Y3-F1
#
_entry.id   AF-A0A0N0N1Y3-F1
#
_cell.length_a   1.000
_cell.length_b   1.000
_cell.length_c   1.000
_cell.angle_alpha   90.00
_cell.angle_beta   90.00
_cell.angle_gamma   90.00
#
_symmetry.space_group_name_H-M   'P 1'
#
loop_
_entity.id
_entity.type
_entity.pdbx_description
1 polymer ?
#
loop_
_entity_poly.entity_id
_entity_poly.type
_entity_poly.pdbx_seq_one_letter_code
_entity_poly.pdbx_strand_id
1 'polypeptide(L)'
;MAPLSPGATALVYCERITSGRRSTIADEEPELGLAALASEPRAALSAPAEPSTSYLRRTALTELGALADAFDNEDDENDDRPHRNGSTAHAQLRVWDCLDTATLLVDGDIDWLREDSEDAGPDPADLVAVIVLARAGRAAFNGEVYDRCCAVNPLHGPATARHRVRLSAPADRPRGRLLHVCAHCRATALAQPATVHALLMTLPGPADGPDRVPYDETAGPLYAVRNGIPQLIDEVREITGAEFPSGRAAEGPVQAL
;
A
#
# COMPACT_ATOMS: atom_id res chain seq x y z
N MET A 1 -24.63 -34.78 37.48
CA MET A 1 -25.73 -33.92 36.99
C MET A 1 -25.10 -32.66 36.44
N ALA A 2 -25.15 -32.50 35.12
CA ALA A 2 -24.53 -31.41 34.37
C ALA A 2 -25.40 -30.14 34.36
N PRO A 3 -24.82 -28.94 34.18
CA PRO A 3 -25.55 -27.80 33.64
C PRO A 3 -25.47 -27.77 32.10
N LEU A 4 -26.62 -27.62 31.46
CA LEU A 4 -26.80 -27.40 30.03
C LEU A 4 -26.82 -25.89 29.74
N SER A 5 -26.06 -25.46 28.72
CA SER A 5 -26.25 -24.19 28.01
C SER A 5 -27.60 -24.13 27.30
N PRO A 6 -28.11 -22.90 27.08
CA PRO A 6 -28.47 -22.43 25.74
C PRO A 6 -27.94 -20.99 25.54
N GLY A 7 -27.58 -20.52 24.35
CA GLY A 7 -28.17 -20.75 23.03
C GLY A 7 -28.60 -19.39 22.48
N ALA A 8 -28.02 -18.99 21.34
CA ALA A 8 -28.20 -17.71 20.66
C ALA A 8 -29.63 -17.46 20.17
N THR A 9 -30.03 -16.19 20.06
CA THR A 9 -31.09 -15.74 19.13
C THR A 9 -30.78 -14.34 18.60
N ALA A 10 -30.43 -14.28 17.32
CA ALA A 10 -30.39 -13.08 16.51
C ALA A 10 -31.81 -12.70 16.03
N LEU A 11 -32.12 -11.41 15.94
CA LEU A 11 -33.26 -10.89 15.19
C LEU A 11 -32.92 -9.58 14.44
N VAL A 12 -32.95 -9.71 13.11
CA VAL A 12 -33.69 -8.86 12.14
C VAL A 12 -33.25 -7.40 11.93
N TYR A 13 -32.71 -7.12 10.73
CA TYR A 13 -33.35 -6.21 9.76
C TYR A 13 -32.86 -6.47 8.32
N CYS A 14 -33.76 -6.90 7.43
CA CYS A 14 -33.56 -6.96 5.98
C CYS A 14 -34.91 -6.73 5.30
N GLU A 15 -35.11 -5.55 4.71
CA GLU A 15 -36.22 -5.31 3.78
C GLU A 15 -35.71 -5.08 2.36
N ARG A 16 -36.25 -5.92 1.48
CA ARG A 16 -36.16 -5.90 0.02
C ARG A 16 -36.90 -4.68 -0.54
N ILE A 17 -36.35 -4.12 -1.61
CA ILE A 17 -37.17 -3.65 -2.74
C ILE A 17 -36.56 -4.20 -4.03
N THR A 18 -37.21 -5.22 -4.60
CA THR A 18 -37.04 -5.66 -5.98
C THR A 18 -38.15 -5.06 -6.84
N SER A 19 -37.79 -4.37 -7.91
CA SER A 19 -38.70 -4.19 -9.06
C SER A 19 -37.89 -4.18 -10.35
N GLY A 20 -38.10 -5.22 -11.16
CA GLY A 20 -37.50 -5.36 -12.48
C GLY A 20 -38.35 -4.73 -13.56
N ARG A 21 -37.70 -4.37 -14.68
CA ARG A 21 -38.37 -4.27 -15.98
C ARG A 21 -37.39 -4.58 -17.11
N ARG A 22 -37.70 -5.66 -17.84
CA ARG A 22 -37.14 -6.01 -19.17
C ARG A 22 -37.69 -5.06 -20.24
N SER A 23 -36.85 -4.68 -21.20
CA SER A 23 -37.24 -4.52 -22.61
C SER A 23 -35.96 -4.50 -23.48
N THR A 24 -35.69 -5.57 -24.22
CA THR A 24 -35.82 -5.74 -25.69
C THR A 24 -34.63 -5.22 -26.50
N ILE A 25 -33.99 -6.21 -27.12
CA ILE A 25 -32.91 -6.17 -28.13
C ILE A 25 -33.45 -5.54 -29.42
N ALA A 26 -32.65 -4.67 -30.04
CA ALA A 26 -32.65 -4.45 -31.48
C ALA A 26 -31.20 -4.19 -31.93
N ASP A 27 -30.77 -4.99 -32.89
CA ASP A 27 -29.56 -4.85 -33.71
C ASP A 27 -29.39 -3.42 -34.22
N GLU A 28 -28.17 -2.86 -34.17
CA GLU A 28 -27.50 -2.10 -35.25
C GLU A 28 -26.00 -1.91 -34.89
N GLU A 29 -25.12 -2.58 -35.62
CA GLU A 29 -23.71 -2.23 -35.88
C GLU A 29 -23.57 -2.26 -37.42
N PRO A 30 -22.59 -1.61 -38.07
CA PRO A 30 -21.40 -0.96 -37.52
C PRO A 30 -21.09 0.41 -38.16
N GLU A 31 -20.34 1.29 -37.46
CA GLU A 31 -19.44 2.21 -38.17
C GLU A 31 -18.08 2.30 -37.46
N LEU A 32 -17.06 1.92 -38.22
CA LEU A 32 -15.63 2.02 -37.93
C LEU A 32 -15.23 3.49 -37.78
N GLY A 33 -15.36 4.01 -36.56
CA GLY A 33 -14.77 5.27 -36.13
C GLY A 33 -13.41 5.03 -35.50
N LEU A 34 -12.33 5.36 -36.23
CA LEU A 34 -10.98 5.56 -35.72
C LEU A 34 -10.97 6.66 -34.63
N ALA A 35 -11.36 6.30 -33.43
CA ALA A 35 -10.99 7.00 -32.21
C ALA A 35 -10.36 5.95 -31.32
N ALA A 36 -9.07 5.71 -31.56
CA ALA A 36 -8.18 5.27 -30.51
C ALA A 36 -8.39 6.26 -29.36
N LEU A 37 -9.25 5.88 -28.42
CA LEU A 37 -9.30 6.47 -27.11
C LEU A 37 -7.90 6.22 -26.57
N ALA A 38 -7.04 7.22 -26.77
CA ALA A 38 -5.97 7.52 -25.86
C ALA A 38 -6.62 7.36 -24.50
N SER A 39 -6.32 6.24 -23.83
CA SER A 39 -6.63 6.08 -22.43
C SER A 39 -6.03 7.31 -21.79
N GLU A 40 -6.91 8.23 -21.40
CA GLU A 40 -6.51 9.43 -20.70
C GLU A 40 -5.58 8.97 -19.57
N PRO A 41 -4.43 9.64 -19.36
CA PRO A 41 -3.43 9.17 -18.43
C PRO A 41 -4.10 9.01 -17.07
N ARG A 42 -4.33 7.75 -16.69
CA ARG A 42 -5.12 7.33 -15.55
C ARG A 42 -4.49 7.96 -14.30
N ALA A 43 -5.12 9.04 -13.85
CA ALA A 43 -4.76 9.94 -12.76
C ALA A 43 -3.41 10.69 -12.90
N ALA A 44 -3.50 12.02 -12.97
CA ALA A 44 -2.44 12.89 -12.48
C ALA A 44 -2.01 12.43 -11.09
N LEU A 45 -0.72 12.53 -10.77
CA LEU A 45 -0.19 12.20 -9.44
C LEU A 45 -1.05 12.89 -8.37
N SER A 46 -1.78 12.11 -7.59
CA SER A 46 -2.66 12.68 -6.56
C SER A 46 -1.91 12.96 -5.25
N ALA A 47 -0.71 12.42 -5.07
CA ALA A 47 0.04 12.57 -3.84
C ALA A 47 0.96 13.80 -3.91
N PRO A 48 0.89 14.70 -2.91
CA PRO A 48 1.77 15.86 -2.85
C PRO A 48 3.23 15.45 -2.58
N ALA A 49 4.18 16.27 -3.04
CA ALA A 49 5.61 16.12 -2.70
C ALA A 49 5.89 16.52 -1.24
N GLU A 50 5.07 17.39 -0.66
CA GLU A 50 5.18 17.84 0.73
C GLU A 50 3.87 17.55 1.47
N PRO A 51 3.55 16.27 1.74
CA PRO A 51 2.34 15.93 2.49
C PRO A 51 2.37 16.55 3.90
N SER A 52 1.20 16.97 4.39
CA SER A 52 1.02 17.33 5.79
C SER A 52 0.74 16.08 6.63
N THR A 53 1.04 16.12 7.93
CA THR A 53 0.74 15.01 8.84
C THR A 53 -0.73 14.64 8.83
N SER A 54 -1.64 15.62 8.81
CA SER A 54 -3.09 15.36 8.74
C SER A 54 -3.51 14.69 7.43
N TYR A 55 -2.85 15.01 6.30
CA TYR A 55 -3.07 14.30 5.04
C TYR A 55 -2.61 12.84 5.16
N LEU A 56 -1.43 12.61 5.74
CA LEU A 56 -0.88 11.27 5.94
C LEU A 56 -1.76 10.42 6.85
N ARG A 57 -2.18 10.93 8.02
CA ARG A 57 -3.09 10.23 8.94
C ARG A 57 -4.38 9.81 8.26
N ARG A 58 -5.06 10.76 7.59
CA ARG A 58 -6.30 10.48 6.86
C ARG A 58 -6.12 9.43 5.77
N THR A 59 -5.01 9.53 5.02
CA THR A 59 -4.72 8.60 3.93
C THR A 59 -4.37 7.22 4.46
N ALA A 60 -3.56 7.12 5.52
CA ALA A 60 -3.20 5.87 6.19
C ALA A 60 -4.44 5.16 6.71
N LEU A 61 -5.31 5.88 7.44
CA LEU A 61 -6.57 5.35 7.95
C LEU A 61 -7.46 4.81 6.83
N THR A 62 -7.60 5.57 5.74
CA THR A 62 -8.42 5.17 4.58
C THR A 62 -7.87 3.92 3.91
N GLU A 63 -6.56 3.87 3.66
CA GLU A 63 -5.95 2.78 2.90
C GLU A 63 -5.81 1.51 3.74
N LEU A 64 -5.44 1.62 5.01
CA LEU A 64 -5.33 0.48 5.93
C LEU A 64 -6.71 -0.10 6.25
N GLY A 65 -7.71 0.74 6.53
CA GLY A 65 -9.09 0.29 6.71
C GLY A 65 -9.61 -0.43 5.46
N ALA A 66 -9.36 0.11 4.26
CA ALA A 66 -9.76 -0.55 3.02
C ALA A 66 -9.03 -1.88 2.74
N LEU A 67 -7.82 -2.08 3.28
CA LEU A 67 -7.13 -3.37 3.23
C LEU A 67 -7.72 -4.37 4.25
N ALA A 68 -7.94 -3.94 5.49
CA ALA A 68 -8.54 -4.75 6.53
C ALA A 68 -9.96 -5.23 6.13
N ASP A 69 -10.80 -4.31 5.66
CA ASP A 69 -12.13 -4.62 5.15
C ASP A 69 -12.07 -5.66 4.01
N ALA A 70 -11.07 -5.56 3.12
CA ALA A 70 -10.94 -6.51 2.02
C ALA A 70 -10.66 -7.94 2.52
N PHE A 71 -9.92 -8.09 3.62
CA PHE A 71 -9.67 -9.38 4.27
C PHE A 71 -10.90 -9.91 5.00
N ASP A 72 -11.56 -9.08 5.81
CA ASP A 72 -12.72 -9.52 6.61
C ASP A 72 -13.88 -9.99 5.73
N ASN A 73 -14.03 -9.42 4.53
CA ASN A 73 -15.05 -9.82 3.56
C ASN A 73 -14.68 -11.09 2.75
N GLU A 74 -13.46 -11.64 2.86
CA GLU A 74 -13.11 -12.94 2.25
C GLU A 74 -13.62 -14.13 3.06
N ASP A 75 -13.80 -13.97 4.38
CA ASP A 75 -14.20 -15.04 5.31
C ASP A 75 -15.72 -15.32 5.34
N ASP A 76 -16.52 -14.58 4.57
CA ASP A 76 -17.94 -14.87 4.38
C ASP A 76 -18.11 -16.13 3.48
N GLU A 77 -18.08 -17.31 4.13
CA GLU A 77 -18.23 -18.68 3.60
C GLU A 77 -19.44 -18.95 2.67
N ASN A 78 -20.26 -17.95 2.36
CA ASN A 78 -21.48 -18.06 1.56
C ASN A 78 -21.38 -17.40 0.18
N ASP A 79 -20.20 -16.91 -0.19
CA ASP A 79 -20.01 -16.22 -1.45
C ASP A 79 -19.58 -17.22 -2.53
N ASP A 80 -20.56 -17.73 -3.29
CA ASP A 80 -20.38 -18.39 -4.61
C ASP A 80 -19.72 -17.46 -5.65
N ARG A 81 -19.13 -16.32 -5.23
CA ARG A 81 -18.27 -15.51 -6.09
C ARG A 81 -17.05 -16.37 -6.41
N PRO A 82 -16.76 -16.62 -7.69
CA PRO A 82 -15.56 -17.35 -8.07
C PRO A 82 -14.38 -16.65 -7.39
N HIS A 83 -13.65 -17.37 -6.53
CA HIS A 83 -12.39 -16.91 -5.92
C HIS A 83 -11.73 -15.97 -6.91
N ARG A 84 -11.64 -14.67 -6.59
CA ARG A 84 -11.32 -13.66 -7.59
C ARG A 84 -10.06 -14.12 -8.32
N ASN A 85 -10.29 -14.53 -9.55
CA ASN A 85 -9.55 -15.44 -10.41
C ASN A 85 -8.03 -15.56 -10.17
N GLY A 86 -7.54 -16.74 -9.82
CA GLY A 86 -6.13 -17.12 -10.06
C GLY A 86 -5.08 -16.43 -9.18
N SER A 87 -5.46 -15.92 -8.00
CA SER A 87 -4.49 -15.39 -7.03
C SER A 87 -3.48 -16.47 -6.63
N THR A 88 -2.21 -16.22 -6.95
CA THR A 88 -1.12 -17.16 -6.63
C THR A 88 -0.88 -17.19 -5.11
N ALA A 89 -0.38 -18.31 -4.57
CA ALA A 89 0.02 -18.40 -3.16
C ALA A 89 0.98 -17.26 -2.75
N HIS A 90 1.82 -16.79 -3.68
CA HIS A 90 2.70 -15.65 -3.48
C HIS A 90 1.94 -14.32 -3.30
N ALA A 91 0.86 -14.11 -4.06
CA ALA A 91 0.02 -12.92 -3.90
C ALA A 91 -0.66 -12.93 -2.54
N GLN A 92 -1.23 -14.06 -2.11
CA GLN A 92 -1.85 -14.24 -0.79
C GLN A 92 -0.86 -13.94 0.35
N LEU A 93 0.33 -14.54 0.31
CA LEU A 93 1.40 -14.26 1.28
C LEU A 93 1.74 -12.76 1.33
N ARG A 94 1.86 -12.11 0.16
CA ARG A 94 2.13 -10.67 0.10
C ARG A 94 1.01 -9.84 0.73
N VAL A 95 -0.26 -10.21 0.54
CA VAL A 95 -1.36 -9.49 1.17
C VAL A 95 -1.22 -9.55 2.70
N TRP A 96 -1.00 -10.76 3.24
CA TRP A 96 -0.84 -11.00 4.67
C TRP A 96 0.36 -10.27 5.24
N ASP A 97 1.54 -10.39 4.61
CA ASP A 97 2.75 -9.69 5.06
C ASP A 97 2.53 -8.17 5.10
N CYS A 98 1.87 -7.60 4.10
CA CYS A 98 1.57 -6.17 4.06
C CYS A 98 0.61 -5.73 5.18
N LEU A 99 -0.47 -6.49 5.42
CA LEU A 99 -1.44 -6.17 6.47
C LEU A 99 -0.79 -6.28 7.86
N ASP A 100 -0.17 -7.42 8.15
CA ASP A 100 0.53 -7.70 9.41
C ASP A 100 1.57 -6.61 9.74
N THR A 101 2.42 -6.30 8.77
CA THR A 101 3.47 -5.27 8.92
C THR A 101 2.88 -3.86 9.11
N ALA A 102 1.80 -3.52 8.38
CA ALA A 102 1.15 -2.21 8.56
C ALA A 102 0.48 -2.09 9.94
N THR A 103 -0.10 -3.18 10.44
CA THR A 103 -0.70 -3.26 11.78
C THR A 103 0.35 -3.14 12.88
N LEU A 104 1.56 -3.71 12.69
CA LEU A 104 2.68 -3.52 13.62
C LEU A 104 3.10 -2.04 13.76
N LEU A 105 3.09 -1.29 12.67
CA LEU A 105 3.43 0.16 12.69
C LEU A 105 2.40 1.03 13.40
N VAL A 106 1.20 0.52 13.66
CA VAL A 106 0.16 1.21 14.42
C VAL A 106 -0.09 0.56 15.77
N ASP A 107 0.88 -0.19 16.28
CA ASP A 107 0.82 -0.91 17.56
C ASP A 107 -0.41 -1.81 17.71
N GLY A 108 -0.93 -2.35 16.60
CA GLY A 108 -2.13 -3.17 16.58
C GLY A 108 -3.45 -2.42 16.66
N ASP A 109 -3.43 -1.09 16.78
CA ASP A 109 -4.61 -0.25 16.94
C ASP A 109 -4.72 0.77 15.80
N ILE A 110 -5.59 0.49 14.83
CA ILE A 110 -5.85 1.42 13.71
C ILE A 110 -6.42 2.75 14.22
N ASP A 111 -7.14 2.77 15.35
CA ASP A 111 -7.66 4.02 15.91
C ASP A 111 -6.56 4.92 16.46
N TRP A 112 -5.36 4.40 16.71
CA TRP A 112 -4.18 5.22 17.01
C TRP A 112 -3.85 6.22 15.89
N LEU A 113 -4.20 5.91 14.63
CA LEU A 113 -4.07 6.85 13.50
C LEU A 113 -4.98 8.08 13.62
N ARG A 114 -6.03 8.02 14.45
CA ARG A 114 -6.97 9.13 14.69
C ARG A 114 -6.47 10.08 15.77
N GLU A 115 -5.48 9.68 16.56
CA GLU A 115 -4.94 10.52 17.62
C GLU A 115 -4.19 11.72 17.03
N ASP A 116 -4.69 12.91 17.34
CA ASP A 116 -4.11 14.17 16.83
C ASP A 116 -2.97 14.70 17.72
N SER A 117 -2.45 13.87 18.64
CA SER A 117 -1.41 14.28 19.56
C SER A 117 -0.09 14.47 18.80
N GLU A 118 0.55 15.62 19.01
CA GLU A 118 1.89 15.93 18.48
C GLU A 118 2.98 15.15 19.24
N ASP A 119 2.69 14.71 20.47
CA ASP A 119 3.63 14.03 21.35
C ASP A 119 3.49 12.49 21.38
N ALA A 120 2.39 11.92 20.87
CA ALA A 120 2.10 10.49 21.00
C ALA A 120 1.49 9.81 19.76
N GLY A 121 1.35 10.53 18.63
CA GLY A 121 0.90 9.95 17.37
C GLY A 121 2.05 9.38 16.52
N PRO A 122 1.73 8.59 15.48
CA PRO A 122 2.74 7.99 14.62
C PRO A 122 3.62 9.03 13.91
N ASP A 123 4.90 8.69 13.77
CA ASP A 123 5.85 9.47 12.97
C ASP A 123 5.31 9.59 11.52
N PRO A 124 5.38 10.78 10.88
CA PRO A 124 5.13 10.93 9.45
C PRO A 124 5.77 9.85 8.57
N ALA A 125 6.95 9.34 8.92
CA ALA A 125 7.62 8.27 8.19
C ALA A 125 6.86 6.94 8.27
N ASP A 126 6.37 6.58 9.46
CA ASP A 126 5.59 5.37 9.70
C ASP A 126 4.23 5.46 9.01
N LEU A 127 3.58 6.63 9.03
CA LEU A 127 2.34 6.86 8.30
C LEU A 127 2.48 6.59 6.80
N VAL A 128 3.58 7.03 6.18
CA VAL A 128 3.86 6.73 4.77
C VAL A 128 4.09 5.24 4.56
N ALA A 129 4.86 4.59 5.44
CA ALA A 129 5.10 3.15 5.35
C ALA A 129 3.78 2.36 5.40
N VAL A 130 2.88 2.71 6.33
CA VAL A 130 1.52 2.16 6.41
C VAL A 130 0.76 2.35 5.09
N ILE A 131 0.73 3.56 4.53
CA ILE A 131 0.03 3.81 3.25
C ILE A 131 0.60 2.94 2.12
N VAL A 132 1.92 2.83 2.04
CA VAL A 132 2.60 2.05 1.00
C VAL A 132 2.28 0.57 1.14
N LEU A 133 2.38 0.01 2.35
CA LEU A 133 2.06 -1.38 2.65
C LEU A 133 0.59 -1.68 2.37
N ALA A 134 -0.33 -0.82 2.82
CA ALA A 134 -1.76 -0.98 2.58
C ALA A 134 -2.08 -1.02 1.07
N ARG A 135 -1.50 -0.11 0.28
CA ARG A 135 -1.67 -0.08 -1.17
C ARG A 135 -1.04 -1.30 -1.86
N ALA A 136 0.12 -1.76 -1.39
CA ALA A 136 0.78 -2.94 -1.93
C ALA A 136 -0.03 -4.21 -1.63
N GLY A 137 -0.56 -4.35 -0.42
CA GLY A 137 -1.47 -5.42 -0.02
C GLY A 137 -2.73 -5.42 -0.88
N ARG A 138 -3.41 -4.27 -1.04
CA ARG A 138 -4.59 -4.17 -1.90
C ARG A 138 -4.29 -4.50 -3.36
N ALA A 139 -3.14 -4.09 -3.89
CA ALA A 139 -2.75 -4.48 -5.24
C ALA A 139 -2.53 -5.99 -5.35
N ALA A 140 -1.84 -6.60 -4.38
CA ALA A 140 -1.64 -8.04 -4.32
C ALA A 140 -2.98 -8.82 -4.21
N PHE A 141 -3.92 -8.32 -3.40
CA PHE A 141 -5.28 -8.85 -3.29
C PHE A 141 -6.01 -8.87 -4.64
N ASN A 142 -5.76 -7.87 -5.48
CA ASN A 142 -6.32 -7.78 -6.83
C ASN A 142 -5.52 -8.54 -7.90
N GLY A 143 -4.46 -9.27 -7.51
CA GLY A 143 -3.56 -9.98 -8.44
C GLY A 143 -2.55 -9.07 -9.15
N GLU A 144 -2.43 -7.81 -8.75
CA GLU A 144 -1.54 -6.79 -9.33
C GLU A 144 -0.28 -6.59 -8.47
N VAL A 145 0.39 -7.69 -8.11
CA VAL A 145 1.57 -7.66 -7.24
C VAL A 145 2.69 -6.82 -7.87
N TYR A 146 3.25 -5.90 -7.07
CA TYR A 146 4.44 -5.14 -7.43
C TYR A 146 5.44 -5.13 -6.27
N ASP A 147 6.73 -5.06 -6.60
CA ASP A 147 7.80 -5.13 -5.60
C ASP A 147 8.44 -3.77 -5.31
N ARG A 148 8.23 -2.75 -6.14
CA ARG A 148 8.92 -1.46 -6.02
C ARG A 148 7.98 -0.29 -6.23
N CYS A 149 8.07 0.68 -5.33
CA CYS A 149 7.43 1.98 -5.49
C CYS A 149 8.32 2.95 -6.26
N CYS A 150 7.73 4.06 -6.69
CA CYS A 150 8.47 5.21 -7.20
C CYS A 150 9.43 5.74 -6.12
N ALA A 151 10.73 5.72 -6.40
CA ALA A 151 11.78 6.21 -5.49
C ALA A 151 11.90 7.75 -5.44
N VAL A 152 11.05 8.47 -6.19
CA VAL A 152 10.94 9.94 -6.06
C VAL A 152 9.88 10.27 -5.02
N ASN A 153 8.75 9.56 -5.05
CA ASN A 153 7.69 9.68 -4.06
C ASN A 153 6.97 8.32 -3.99
N PRO A 154 7.15 7.55 -2.90
CA PRO A 154 6.52 6.25 -2.73
C PRO A 154 4.99 6.30 -2.85
N LEU A 155 4.34 7.42 -2.53
CA LEU A 155 2.89 7.60 -2.63
C LEU A 155 2.40 7.74 -4.08
N HIS A 156 3.28 7.87 -5.07
CA HIS A 156 2.92 7.76 -6.49
C HIS A 156 2.60 6.32 -6.92
N GLY A 157 2.88 5.33 -6.07
CA GLY A 157 2.60 3.92 -6.32
C GLY A 157 3.70 3.21 -7.12
N PRO A 158 3.36 2.17 -7.91
CA PRO A 158 4.34 1.24 -8.48
C PRO A 158 5.29 1.90 -9.47
N ALA A 159 6.56 1.52 -9.40
CA ALA A 159 7.56 1.90 -10.39
C ALA A 159 7.38 1.07 -11.67
N THR A 160 7.43 1.74 -12.82
CA THR A 160 7.25 1.11 -14.14
C THR A 160 8.54 1.06 -14.94
N ALA A 161 9.59 1.78 -14.51
CA ALA A 161 10.86 1.82 -15.21
C ALA A 161 12.02 2.19 -14.27
N ARG A 162 13.25 1.89 -14.71
CA ARG A 162 14.47 2.49 -14.14
C ARG A 162 14.89 3.68 -14.99
N HIS A 163 15.15 4.83 -14.37
CA HIS A 163 15.55 6.04 -15.08
C HIS A 163 16.59 6.84 -14.29
N ARG A 164 17.46 7.56 -15.00
CA ARG A 164 18.41 8.49 -14.37
C ARG A 164 17.70 9.79 -14.04
N VAL A 165 17.54 10.10 -12.77
CA VAL A 165 16.88 11.32 -12.29
C VAL A 165 17.84 12.19 -11.49
N ARG A 166 17.65 13.50 -11.57
CA ARG A 166 18.38 14.48 -10.75
C ARG A 166 17.48 14.89 -9.59
N LEU A 167 17.88 14.52 -8.38
CA LEU A 167 17.15 14.84 -7.15
C LEU A 167 17.70 16.06 -6.41
N SER A 168 18.86 16.57 -6.83
CA SER A 168 19.45 17.79 -6.30
C SER A 168 19.15 18.97 -7.21
N ALA A 169 19.06 20.18 -6.62
CA ALA A 169 18.88 21.41 -7.36
C ALA A 169 20.04 21.66 -8.35
N PRO A 170 19.85 22.44 -9.42
CA PRO A 170 20.84 22.62 -10.49
C PRO A 170 22.21 23.17 -10.05
N ALA A 171 22.28 23.83 -8.88
CA ALA A 171 23.51 24.38 -8.32
C ALA A 171 24.43 23.30 -7.72
N ASP A 172 23.86 22.15 -7.33
CA ASP A 172 24.60 21.02 -6.78
C ASP A 172 24.99 20.03 -7.88
N ARG A 173 26.12 19.35 -7.67
CA ARG A 173 26.82 18.56 -8.70
C ARG A 173 25.85 17.69 -9.55
N PRO A 174 25.94 17.74 -10.90
CA PRO A 174 24.89 17.27 -11.82
C PRO A 174 24.79 15.74 -12.02
N ARG A 175 25.11 14.92 -11.01
CA ARG A 175 25.07 13.46 -11.15
C ARG A 175 23.68 12.92 -10.86
N GLY A 176 22.97 12.58 -11.93
CA GLY A 176 21.71 11.84 -11.82
C GLY A 176 21.92 10.43 -11.24
N ARG A 177 20.99 9.98 -10.40
CA ARG A 177 20.95 8.63 -9.82
C ARG A 177 20.02 7.73 -10.64
N LEU A 178 20.38 6.47 -10.82
CA LEU A 178 19.51 5.50 -11.50
C LEU A 178 18.49 4.94 -10.51
N LEU A 179 17.22 5.37 -10.63
CA LEU A 179 16.15 5.06 -9.69
C LEU A 179 14.98 4.35 -10.37
N HIS A 180 14.22 3.58 -9.60
CA HIS A 180 12.92 3.04 -10.00
C HIS A 180 11.87 4.15 -9.89
N VAL A 181 11.17 4.46 -10.98
CA VAL A 181 10.23 5.59 -11.05
C VAL A 181 8.91 5.17 -11.69
N CYS A 182 7.82 5.82 -11.29
CA CYS A 182 6.53 5.66 -11.96
C CYS A 182 6.53 6.31 -13.35
N ALA A 183 5.49 6.02 -14.14
CA ALA A 183 5.36 6.53 -15.51
C ALA A 183 5.42 8.07 -15.57
N HIS A 184 4.78 8.75 -14.61
CA HIS A 184 4.78 10.21 -14.55
C HIS A 184 6.19 10.76 -14.27
N CYS A 185 6.85 10.32 -13.19
CA CYS A 185 8.18 10.80 -12.85
C CYS A 185 9.19 10.52 -13.98
N ARG A 186 9.02 9.41 -14.72
CA ARG A 186 9.80 9.17 -15.95
C ARG A 186 9.50 10.19 -17.03
N ALA A 187 8.22 10.47 -17.32
CA ALA A 187 7.84 11.46 -18.33
C ALA A 187 8.39 12.85 -17.99
N THR A 188 8.28 13.27 -16.72
CA THR A 188 8.84 14.53 -16.23
C THR A 188 10.37 14.54 -16.34
N ALA A 189 11.05 13.45 -15.99
CA ALA A 189 12.50 13.36 -16.14
C ALA A 189 12.98 13.48 -17.61
N LEU A 190 12.16 13.03 -18.57
CA LEU A 190 12.46 13.15 -20.00
C LEU A 190 12.17 14.56 -20.54
N ALA A 191 11.02 15.15 -20.17
CA ALA A 191 10.59 16.45 -20.68
C ALA A 191 11.26 17.63 -19.98
N GLN A 192 11.44 17.51 -18.65
CA GLN A 192 11.93 18.57 -17.77
C GLN A 192 12.88 17.98 -16.70
N PRO A 193 14.08 17.49 -17.08
CA PRO A 193 14.97 16.79 -16.15
C PRO A 193 15.37 17.62 -14.92
N ALA A 194 15.36 18.95 -15.03
CA ALA A 194 15.72 19.87 -13.96
C ALA A 194 14.64 20.03 -12.89
N THR A 195 13.40 19.61 -13.12
CA THR A 195 12.27 19.82 -12.18
C THR A 195 11.95 18.61 -11.32
N VAL A 196 12.55 17.44 -11.58
CA VAL A 196 12.24 16.20 -10.85
C VAL A 196 12.53 16.29 -9.36
N HIS A 197 13.52 17.08 -8.94
CA HIS A 197 13.81 17.31 -7.52
C HIS A 197 12.61 17.90 -6.75
N ALA A 198 11.76 18.72 -7.40
CA ALA A 198 10.56 19.28 -6.78
C ALA A 198 9.43 18.25 -6.60
N LEU A 199 9.58 17.05 -7.17
CA LEU A 199 8.66 15.92 -6.96
C LEU A 199 9.15 14.99 -5.85
N LEU A 200 10.39 15.15 -5.36
CA LEU A 200 10.94 14.33 -4.29
C LEU A 200 10.09 14.53 -3.03
N MET A 201 9.60 13.43 -2.47
CA MET A 201 8.81 13.51 -1.25
C MET A 201 9.68 13.95 -0.08
N THR A 202 9.22 14.96 0.63
CA THR A 202 9.79 15.38 1.91
C THR A 202 8.72 15.32 2.99
N LEU A 203 9.12 14.94 4.20
CA LEU A 203 8.24 14.79 5.35
C LEU A 203 8.53 15.89 6.37
N PRO A 204 7.53 16.29 7.18
CA PRO A 204 7.78 17.16 8.34
C PRO A 204 8.96 16.62 9.15
N GLY A 205 9.95 17.46 9.43
CA GLY A 205 11.12 17.06 10.21
C GLY A 205 10.86 17.09 11.72
N PRO A 206 11.81 16.56 12.51
CA PRO A 206 11.73 16.61 13.97
C PRO A 206 11.85 18.05 14.48
N ALA A 207 11.36 18.31 15.69
CA ALA A 207 11.30 19.67 16.27
C ALA A 207 12.66 20.41 16.32
N ASP A 208 13.77 19.68 16.51
CA ASP A 208 15.13 20.23 16.58
C ASP A 208 15.91 20.14 15.25
N GLY A 209 15.23 19.76 14.15
CA GLY A 209 15.83 19.51 12.84
C GLY A 209 15.41 20.52 11.76
N PRO A 210 15.74 20.25 10.49
CA PRO A 210 15.16 21.02 9.38
C PRO A 210 13.65 20.78 9.30
N ASP A 211 12.88 21.80 8.92
CA ASP A 211 11.41 21.74 8.81
C ASP A 211 10.90 20.58 7.94
N ARG A 212 11.70 20.18 6.94
CA ARG A 212 11.41 19.11 5.99
C ARG A 212 12.65 18.25 5.76
N VAL A 213 12.46 16.94 5.73
CA VAL A 213 13.52 15.96 5.45
C VAL A 213 13.10 15.08 4.26
N PRO A 214 13.96 14.80 3.27
CA PRO A 214 13.69 13.80 2.25
C PRO A 214 13.31 12.46 2.88
N TYR A 215 12.29 11.80 2.33
CA TYR A 215 11.76 10.57 2.92
C TYR A 215 12.80 9.44 3.03
N ASP A 216 13.84 9.45 2.19
CA ASP A 216 14.91 8.45 2.19
C ASP A 216 16.06 8.79 3.15
N GLU A 217 15.94 9.90 3.87
CA GLU A 217 16.84 10.39 4.91
C GLU A 217 16.15 10.46 6.29
N THR A 218 14.87 10.12 6.40
CA THR A 218 14.16 10.07 7.69
C THR A 218 14.64 8.90 8.55
N ALA A 219 14.44 9.03 9.87
CA ALA A 219 14.56 7.90 10.78
C ALA A 219 13.46 6.85 10.51
N GLY A 220 13.61 5.67 11.12
CA GLY A 220 12.64 4.58 11.01
C GLY A 220 12.78 3.75 9.73
N PRO A 221 11.78 2.91 9.40
CA PRO A 221 11.89 1.90 8.34
C PRO A 221 11.68 2.45 6.92
N LEU A 222 11.15 3.67 6.80
CA LEU A 222 10.65 4.17 5.51
C LEU A 222 11.72 4.21 4.41
N TYR A 223 12.99 4.47 4.74
CA TYR A 223 14.07 4.52 3.76
C TYR A 223 14.21 3.21 2.96
N ALA A 224 13.82 2.06 3.55
CA ALA A 224 13.91 0.74 2.94
C ALA A 224 12.99 0.59 1.72
N VAL A 225 11.92 1.39 1.62
CA VAL A 225 10.97 1.36 0.48
C VAL A 225 11.64 1.59 -0.87
N ARG A 226 12.78 2.30 -0.91
CA ARG A 226 13.56 2.52 -2.14
C ARG A 226 14.13 1.21 -2.71
N ASN A 227 14.32 0.22 -1.85
CA ASN A 227 14.84 -1.09 -2.21
C ASN A 227 13.72 -2.07 -2.60
N GLY A 228 12.51 -1.86 -2.07
CA GLY A 228 11.30 -2.58 -2.44
C GLY A 228 10.33 -2.76 -1.26
N ILE A 229 9.13 -3.26 -1.54
CA ILE A 229 8.13 -3.63 -0.53
C ILE A 229 8.66 -4.73 0.40
N PRO A 230 9.32 -5.82 -0.08
CA PRO A 230 9.87 -6.83 0.82
C PRO A 230 10.90 -6.27 1.80
N GLN A 231 11.78 -5.37 1.35
CA GLN A 231 12.78 -4.76 2.23
C GLN A 231 12.14 -3.83 3.27
N LEU A 232 11.05 -3.14 2.92
CA LEU A 232 10.28 -2.37 3.89
C LEU A 232 9.67 -3.29 4.96
N ILE A 233 9.10 -4.43 4.54
CA ILE A 233 8.54 -5.43 5.48
C ILE A 233 9.61 -5.95 6.44
N ASP A 234 10.76 -6.37 5.91
CA ASP A 234 11.87 -6.89 6.71
C ASP A 234 12.35 -5.84 7.74
N GLU A 235 12.53 -4.59 7.31
CA GLU A 235 13.00 -3.50 8.17
C GLU A 235 12.02 -3.15 9.30
N VAL A 236 10.72 -3.09 9.00
CA VAL A 236 9.70 -2.83 10.02
C VAL A 236 9.71 -3.94 11.07
N ARG A 237 9.78 -5.20 10.64
CA ARG A 237 9.79 -6.37 11.53
C ARG A 237 11.05 -6.39 12.41
N GLU A 238 12.19 -6.01 11.85
CA GLU A 238 13.45 -5.88 12.59
C GLU A 238 13.36 -4.79 13.67
N ILE A 239 12.84 -3.60 13.33
CA ILE A 239 12.77 -2.47 14.26
C ILE A 239 11.73 -2.69 15.37
N THR A 240 10.59 -3.30 15.05
CA THR A 240 9.52 -3.59 16.02
C THR A 240 9.83 -4.80 16.92
N GLY A 241 10.94 -5.50 16.68
CA GLY A 241 11.34 -6.68 17.45
C GLY A 241 10.40 -7.87 17.25
N ALA A 242 9.63 -7.90 16.16
CA ALA A 242 8.77 -9.01 15.79
C ALA A 242 9.62 -10.19 15.30
N GLU A 243 10.21 -10.93 16.25
CA GLU A 243 10.79 -12.25 15.97
C GLU A 243 9.65 -13.22 15.63
N PHE A 244 9.54 -13.63 14.36
CA PHE A 244 8.74 -14.81 14.03
C PHE A 244 9.34 -16.03 14.73
N PRO A 245 8.50 -16.99 15.21
CA PRO A 245 8.97 -18.32 15.58
C PRO A 245 9.52 -18.98 14.31
N SER A 246 10.82 -18.82 14.12
CA SER A 246 11.56 -19.50 13.07
C SER A 246 11.33 -21.00 13.22
N GLY A 247 10.73 -21.60 12.20
CA GLY A 247 10.53 -23.04 12.12
C GLY A 247 11.85 -23.77 12.39
N ARG A 248 11.90 -24.46 13.52
CA ARG A 248 12.85 -25.52 13.87
C ARG A 248 12.05 -26.58 14.64
N ALA A 249 12.18 -27.87 14.40
CA ALA A 249 12.89 -28.61 13.39
C ALA A 249 12.25 -30.00 13.37
N ALA A 250 12.21 -30.63 12.20
CA ALA A 250 12.13 -32.09 12.15
C ALA A 250 13.42 -32.66 12.74
N GLU A 251 13.43 -32.92 14.05
CA GLU A 251 14.41 -33.81 14.67
C GLU A 251 13.82 -35.21 14.72
N GLY A 252 13.99 -35.95 13.63
CA GLY A 252 13.91 -37.40 13.67
C GLY A 252 15.19 -37.95 14.30
N PRO A 253 15.13 -38.78 15.34
CA PRO A 253 16.32 -39.48 15.79
C PRO A 253 16.62 -40.64 14.83
N VAL A 254 17.67 -40.46 14.02
CA VAL A 254 18.46 -41.58 13.51
C VAL A 254 19.43 -41.96 14.62
N GLN A 255 19.15 -43.05 15.32
CA GLN A 255 20.21 -43.88 15.90
C GLN A 255 19.97 -45.34 15.54
N ALA A 256 20.89 -45.82 14.72
CA ALA A 256 21.23 -47.22 14.57
C ALA A 256 22.00 -47.68 15.83
N LEU A 257 21.54 -48.77 16.45
CA LEU A 257 22.30 -49.98 16.79
C LEU A 257 21.35 -51.00 17.44
#